data_AF-A0A6I9PLP6-F1
#
_entry.id   AF-A0A6I9PLP6-F1
#
_cell.length_a   1.000
_cell.length_b   1.000
_cell.length_c   1.000
_cell.angle_alpha   90.00
_cell.angle_beta   90.00
_cell.angle_gamma   90.00
#
_symmetry.space_group_name_H-M   'P 1'
#
loop_
_entity.id
_entity.type
_entity.pdbx_description
1 polymer ?
#
loop_
_entity_poly.entity_id
_entity_poly.type
_entity_poly.pdbx_seq_one_letter_code
_entity_poly.pdbx_strand_id
1 'polypeptide(L)'
;MSDLMSEKITIVEDLFKSREPVPEMKAIYFISPTAKCVEAFIADFKTKPKYKAAYVYFTDYCPDELFNNMKLYCAKYIRVCKEINMSFMPQEAQVFTCDNPGAFQSIYSPNSQDKMNTLETMADQLVSLCATLDEYPGVRYKKDANMENAKTLAELVDDKLAKHYELDDSGKKKVIPLLIKE
;
A
#
# COMPACT_ATOMS: atom_id res chain seq x y z
N MET A 1 -2.71 12.46 16.62
CA MET A 1 -3.09 13.86 16.28
C MET A 1 -2.14 14.89 16.88
N SER A 2 -1.72 14.75 18.16
CA SER A 2 -0.68 15.61 18.76
C SER A 2 0.58 15.70 17.91
N ASP A 3 1.05 14.54 17.43
CA ASP A 3 2.35 14.43 16.75
C ASP A 3 2.32 15.08 15.36
N LEU A 4 1.16 15.01 14.68
CA LEU A 4 0.95 15.70 13.41
C LEU A 4 0.94 17.22 13.60
N MET A 5 0.28 17.72 14.66
CA MET A 5 0.24 19.15 14.94
C MET A 5 1.61 19.70 15.35
N SER A 6 2.42 18.93 16.09
CA SER A 6 3.82 19.34 16.39
C SER A 6 4.67 19.44 15.12
N GLU A 7 4.38 18.61 14.12
CA GLU A 7 4.99 18.68 12.78
C GLU A 7 4.28 19.66 11.83
N LYS A 8 3.48 20.59 12.37
CA LYS A 8 2.80 21.68 11.65
C LYS A 8 1.76 21.21 10.63
N ILE A 9 1.23 19.99 10.78
CA ILE A 9 0.05 19.54 10.05
C ILE A 9 -1.18 20.05 10.80
N THR A 10 -1.90 20.98 10.19
CA THR A 10 -3.03 21.68 10.83
C THR A 10 -4.38 20.99 10.59
N ILE A 11 -4.54 20.27 9.48
CA ILE A 11 -5.80 19.67 9.06
C ILE A 11 -5.52 18.29 8.45
N VAL A 12 -6.33 17.30 8.83
CA VAL A 12 -6.36 15.95 8.22
C VAL A 12 -7.72 15.78 7.56
N GLU A 13 -7.73 15.49 6.26
CA GLU A 13 -8.96 15.38 5.47
C GLU A 13 -9.04 14.02 4.77
N ASP A 14 -10.26 13.55 4.54
CA ASP A 14 -10.54 12.36 3.74
C ASP A 14 -10.60 12.73 2.26
N LEU A 15 -9.78 12.05 1.44
CA LEU A 15 -9.68 12.30 0.00
C LEU A 15 -11.04 12.18 -0.71
N PHE A 16 -11.92 11.29 -0.25
CA PHE A 16 -13.20 11.00 -0.91
C PHE A 16 -14.35 11.87 -0.44
N LYS A 17 -14.14 12.74 0.55
CA LYS A 17 -15.14 13.71 1.01
C LYS A 17 -15.03 15.02 0.24
N SER A 18 -16.14 15.78 0.27
CA SER A 18 -16.12 17.16 -0.20
C SER A 18 -15.26 17.99 0.75
N ARG A 19 -14.21 18.62 0.22
CA ARG A 19 -13.19 19.36 0.96
C ARG A 19 -13.16 20.80 0.48
N GLU A 20 -13.03 21.75 1.40
CA GLU A 20 -12.96 23.17 1.07
C GLU A 20 -11.62 23.49 0.39
N PRO A 21 -11.62 24.24 -0.74
CA PRO A 21 -10.37 24.68 -1.35
C PRO A 21 -9.61 25.63 -0.42
N VAL A 22 -8.33 25.35 -0.18
CA VAL A 22 -7.39 26.23 0.57
C VAL A 22 -6.14 26.48 -0.28
N PRO A 23 -6.23 27.34 -1.33
CA PRO A 23 -5.18 27.49 -2.34
C PRO A 23 -3.86 28.08 -1.81
N GLU A 24 -3.83 28.64 -0.61
CA GLU A 24 -2.64 29.18 0.03
C GLU A 24 -1.77 28.09 0.67
N MET A 25 -2.38 26.95 1.04
CA MET A 25 -1.73 25.84 1.73
C MET A 25 -1.21 24.77 0.78
N LYS A 26 -0.18 24.04 1.23
CA LYS A 26 0.34 22.86 0.55
C LYS A 26 -0.30 21.62 1.16
N ALA A 27 -0.60 20.61 0.35
CA ALA A 27 -1.19 19.36 0.81
C ALA A 27 -0.18 18.21 0.73
N ILE A 28 -0.21 17.35 1.75
CA ILE A 28 0.47 16.05 1.76
C ILE A 28 -0.60 15.00 1.47
N TYR A 29 -0.40 14.22 0.42
CA TYR A 29 -1.26 13.11 0.04
C TYR A 29 -0.55 11.83 0.47
N PHE A 30 -1.10 11.12 1.44
CA PHE A 30 -0.70 9.77 1.81
C PHE A 30 -1.82 8.82 1.39
N ILE A 31 -1.65 8.16 0.24
CA ILE A 31 -2.75 7.48 -0.48
C ILE A 31 -2.28 6.15 -1.06
N SER A 32 -3.19 5.18 -1.20
CA SER A 32 -2.88 3.95 -1.92
C SER A 32 -2.85 4.18 -3.43
N PRO A 33 -1.97 3.49 -4.20
CA PRO A 33 -1.82 3.65 -5.64
C PRO A 33 -2.94 2.95 -6.43
N THR A 34 -4.20 3.30 -6.12
CA THR A 34 -5.38 2.78 -6.84
C THR A 34 -5.90 3.81 -7.83
N ALA A 35 -6.56 3.35 -8.90
CA ALA A 35 -7.20 4.23 -9.89
C ALA A 35 -8.15 5.24 -9.22
N LYS A 36 -8.95 4.79 -8.26
CA LYS A 36 -9.88 5.63 -7.50
C LYS A 36 -9.17 6.75 -6.72
N CYS A 37 -8.07 6.44 -6.03
CA CYS A 37 -7.28 7.44 -5.30
C CYS A 37 -6.64 8.44 -6.25
N VAL A 38 -6.07 7.96 -7.36
CA VAL A 38 -5.40 8.78 -8.36
C VAL A 38 -6.37 9.71 -9.09
N GLU A 39 -7.56 9.23 -9.44
CA GLU A 39 -8.63 10.05 -10.02
C GLU A 39 -9.10 11.14 -9.06
N ALA A 40 -9.30 10.80 -7.78
CA ALA A 40 -9.68 11.77 -6.76
C ALA A 40 -8.59 12.84 -6.53
N PHE A 41 -7.32 12.42 -6.55
CA PHE A 41 -6.18 13.35 -6.53
C PHE A 41 -6.19 14.27 -7.77
N ILE A 42 -6.37 13.72 -8.97
CA ILE A 42 -6.41 14.51 -10.21
C ILE A 42 -7.55 15.53 -10.16
N ALA A 43 -8.72 15.14 -9.64
CA ALA A 43 -9.88 16.01 -9.51
C ALA A 43 -9.61 17.25 -8.65
N ASP A 44 -8.73 17.17 -7.65
CA ASP A 44 -8.35 18.31 -6.81
C ASP A 44 -7.55 19.40 -7.56
N PHE A 45 -6.97 19.07 -8.73
CA PHE A 45 -6.08 19.98 -9.46
C PHE A 45 -6.49 20.27 -10.91
N LYS A 46 -7.41 19.48 -11.49
CA LYS A 46 -7.76 19.53 -12.91
C LYS A 46 -8.46 20.81 -13.34
N THR A 47 -9.47 21.27 -12.61
CA THR A 47 -10.25 22.49 -12.96
C THR A 47 -9.75 23.71 -12.20
N LYS A 48 -9.92 23.73 -10.87
CA LYS A 48 -9.38 24.74 -9.97
C LYS A 48 -8.61 24.05 -8.85
N PRO A 49 -7.32 24.34 -8.66
CA PRO A 49 -6.52 23.66 -7.65
C PRO A 49 -7.06 23.95 -6.26
N LYS A 50 -7.37 22.90 -5.50
CA LYS A 50 -7.76 23.02 -4.09
C LYS A 50 -6.61 23.47 -3.20
N TYR A 51 -5.38 23.13 -3.56
CA TYR A 51 -4.18 23.42 -2.79
C TYR A 51 -3.09 24.04 -3.67
N LYS A 52 -2.16 24.76 -3.05
CA LYS A 52 -1.02 25.41 -3.74
C LYS A 52 -0.09 24.43 -4.45
N ALA A 53 0.12 23.27 -3.82
CA ALA A 53 1.04 22.23 -4.26
C ALA A 53 0.72 20.90 -3.55
N ALA A 54 1.16 19.80 -4.16
CA ALA A 54 0.99 18.45 -3.64
C ALA A 54 2.34 17.78 -3.35
N TYR A 55 2.41 17.10 -2.21
CA TYR A 55 3.48 16.17 -1.84
C TYR A 55 2.84 14.79 -1.76
N VAL A 56 3.06 13.96 -2.78
CA VAL A 56 2.40 12.67 -2.93
C VAL A 56 3.31 11.58 -2.39
N TYR A 57 2.77 10.77 -1.48
CA TYR A 57 3.38 9.61 -0.89
C TYR A 57 2.43 8.43 -1.07
N PHE A 58 2.83 7.48 -1.91
CA PHE A 58 2.09 6.26 -2.09
C PHE A 58 2.42 5.24 -1.00
N THR A 59 1.41 4.48 -0.56
CA THR A 59 1.61 3.38 0.39
C THR A 59 2.41 2.23 -0.21
N ASP A 60 2.38 2.06 -1.53
CA ASP A 60 3.00 0.95 -2.26
C ASP A 60 3.45 1.43 -3.66
N TYR A 61 4.03 0.52 -4.45
CA TYR A 61 4.41 0.74 -5.84
C TYR A 61 3.26 1.33 -6.66
N CYS A 62 3.52 2.42 -7.36
CA CYS A 62 2.55 3.08 -8.23
C CYS A 62 2.74 2.62 -9.68
N PRO A 63 1.77 1.89 -10.27
CA PRO A 63 1.85 1.49 -11.67
C PRO A 63 2.10 2.67 -12.61
N ASP A 64 2.96 2.46 -13.61
CA ASP A 64 3.34 3.49 -14.59
C ASP A 64 2.14 4.17 -15.26
N GLU A 65 1.08 3.41 -15.54
CA GLU A 65 -0.15 3.95 -16.13
C GLU A 65 -0.78 5.03 -15.24
N LEU A 66 -0.92 4.74 -13.94
CA LEU A 66 -1.47 5.67 -12.96
C LEU A 66 -0.56 6.87 -12.76
N PHE A 67 0.75 6.63 -12.67
CA PHE A 67 1.74 7.69 -12.54
C PHE A 67 1.73 8.65 -13.75
N ASN A 68 1.70 8.10 -14.97
CA ASN A 68 1.65 8.88 -16.20
C ASN A 68 0.34 9.68 -16.32
N ASN A 69 -0.78 9.11 -15.89
CA ASN A 69 -2.06 9.81 -15.84
C ASN A 69 -2.01 11.03 -14.89
N MET A 70 -1.46 10.87 -13.69
CA MET A 70 -1.23 12.00 -12.77
C MET A 70 -0.30 13.06 -13.35
N LYS A 71 0.79 12.62 -14.00
CA LYS A 71 1.76 13.53 -14.61
C LYS A 71 1.12 14.39 -15.69
N LEU A 72 0.23 13.82 -16.50
CA LEU A 72 -0.45 14.52 -17.59
C LEU A 72 -1.32 15.69 -17.09
N TYR A 73 -2.02 15.53 -15.97
CA TYR A 73 -2.95 16.55 -15.44
C TYR A 73 -2.36 17.44 -14.34
N CYS A 74 -1.46 16.91 -13.51
CA CYS A 74 -1.11 17.51 -12.22
C CYS A 74 0.38 17.81 -12.03
N ALA A 75 1.25 17.50 -13.00
CA ALA A 75 2.71 17.63 -12.85
C ALA A 75 3.17 19.02 -12.35
N LYS A 76 2.51 20.10 -12.77
CA LYS A 76 2.86 21.47 -12.32
C LYS A 76 2.69 21.72 -10.82
N TYR A 77 1.84 20.93 -10.15
CA TYR A 77 1.54 21.09 -8.73
C TYR A 77 2.27 20.09 -7.83
N ILE A 78 2.72 18.96 -8.39
CA ILE A 78 3.45 17.92 -7.67
C ILE A 78 4.87 18.41 -7.37
N ARG A 79 5.24 18.45 -6.09
CA ARG A 79 6.59 18.82 -5.62
C ARG A 79 7.42 17.62 -5.25
N VAL A 80 6.78 16.60 -4.71
CA VAL A 80 7.37 15.32 -4.32
C VAL A 80 6.39 14.23 -4.73
N CYS A 81 6.91 13.15 -5.29
CA CYS A 81 6.20 11.91 -5.51
C CYS A 81 7.13 10.78 -5.07
N LYS A 82 6.76 10.04 -4.04
CA LYS A 82 7.56 8.93 -3.48
C LYS A 82 6.66 7.77 -3.10
N GLU A 83 7.24 6.59 -3.07
CA GLU A 83 6.64 5.35 -2.57
C GLU A 83 7.26 5.07 -1.21
N ILE A 84 6.42 4.71 -0.22
CA ILE A 84 6.86 4.40 1.15
C ILE A 84 6.96 2.88 1.36
N ASN A 85 6.28 2.08 0.54
CA ASN A 85 6.23 0.61 0.64
C ASN A 85 5.79 0.12 2.03
N MET A 86 4.77 0.77 2.59
CA MET A 86 4.09 0.40 3.82
C MET A 86 2.61 0.19 3.53
N SER A 87 2.23 -1.06 3.28
CA SER A 87 0.88 -1.45 2.88
C SER A 87 0.16 -2.29 3.97
N PHE A 88 0.47 -2.03 5.25
CA PHE A 88 -0.15 -2.71 6.39
C PHE A 88 -0.46 -1.74 7.52
N MET A 89 -1.37 -2.13 8.43
CA MET A 89 -1.73 -1.34 9.60
C MET A 89 -1.14 -1.97 10.87
N PRO A 90 -0.18 -1.32 11.55
CA PRO A 90 0.31 -1.78 12.85
C PRO A 90 -0.74 -1.50 13.94
N GLN A 91 -1.31 -2.54 14.53
CA GLN A 91 -2.31 -2.43 15.60
C GLN A 91 -1.65 -2.42 16.98
N GLU A 92 -0.67 -3.30 17.18
CA GLU A 92 0.08 -3.43 18.43
C GLU A 92 1.56 -3.72 18.13
N ALA A 93 2.40 -3.80 19.17
CA ALA A 93 3.83 -4.06 19.04
C ALA A 93 4.16 -5.36 18.26
N GLN A 94 3.26 -6.34 18.26
CA GLN A 94 3.42 -7.62 17.56
C GLN A 94 2.18 -8.01 16.75
N VAL A 95 1.28 -7.06 16.46
CA VAL A 95 0.03 -7.32 15.72
C VAL A 95 -0.11 -6.32 14.59
N PHE A 96 -0.34 -6.84 13.38
CA PHE A 96 -0.63 -6.04 12.19
C PHE A 96 -1.88 -6.58 11.49
N THR A 97 -2.49 -5.75 10.65
CA THR A 97 -3.64 -6.13 9.83
C THR A 97 -3.47 -5.63 8.40
N CYS A 98 -4.00 -6.38 7.44
CA CYS A 98 -4.04 -6.02 6.01
C CYS A 98 -5.21 -5.08 5.64
N ASP A 99 -6.03 -4.67 6.63
CA ASP A 99 -7.18 -3.76 6.47
C ASP A 99 -8.09 -4.04 5.26
N ASN A 100 -8.40 -5.33 5.02
CA ASN A 100 -9.28 -5.74 3.94
C ASN A 100 -10.48 -6.55 4.47
N PRO A 101 -11.56 -5.88 4.91
CA PRO A 101 -12.76 -6.54 5.43
C PRO A 101 -13.45 -7.47 4.42
N GLY A 102 -13.30 -7.21 3.12
CA GLY A 102 -13.88 -8.02 2.04
C GLY A 102 -13.12 -9.31 1.74
N ALA A 103 -11.88 -9.45 2.22
CA ALA A 103 -11.00 -10.55 1.86
C ALA A 103 -11.61 -11.93 2.16
N PHE A 104 -12.31 -12.06 3.30
CA PHE A 104 -12.95 -13.32 3.67
C PHE A 104 -13.97 -13.77 2.63
N GLN A 105 -14.84 -12.86 2.19
CA GLN A 105 -15.83 -13.15 1.17
C GLN A 105 -15.16 -13.41 -0.19
N SER A 106 -14.17 -12.61 -0.57
CA SER A 106 -13.47 -12.77 -1.85
C SER A 106 -12.70 -14.10 -1.94
N ILE A 107 -12.16 -14.61 -0.83
CA ILE A 107 -11.35 -15.83 -0.84
C ILE A 107 -12.19 -17.09 -0.70
N TYR A 108 -13.25 -17.06 0.12
CA TYR A 108 -13.99 -18.27 0.52
C TYR A 108 -15.39 -18.38 -0.08
N SER A 109 -15.93 -17.34 -0.72
CA SER A 109 -17.21 -17.45 -1.42
C SER A 109 -17.05 -18.32 -2.69
N PRO A 110 -17.93 -19.31 -2.91
CA PRO A 110 -17.82 -20.25 -4.04
C PRO A 110 -17.95 -19.57 -5.41
N ASN A 111 -18.58 -18.40 -5.47
CA ASN A 111 -18.82 -17.67 -6.72
C ASN A 111 -17.87 -16.46 -6.91
N SER A 112 -16.85 -16.32 -6.05
CA SER A 112 -15.93 -15.18 -6.12
C SER A 112 -15.02 -15.27 -7.35
N GLN A 113 -14.94 -14.18 -8.11
CA GLN A 113 -13.95 -14.01 -9.19
C GLN A 113 -12.69 -13.27 -8.71
N ASP A 114 -12.76 -12.60 -7.55
CA ASP A 114 -11.70 -11.74 -7.03
C ASP A 114 -10.70 -12.45 -6.12
N LYS A 115 -10.82 -13.78 -5.99
CA LYS A 115 -9.98 -14.60 -5.09
C LYS A 115 -8.50 -14.38 -5.34
N MET A 116 -8.05 -14.55 -6.58
CA MET A 116 -6.62 -14.45 -6.92
C MET A 116 -6.08 -13.05 -6.68
N ASN A 117 -6.80 -12.02 -7.15
CA ASN A 117 -6.44 -10.61 -6.94
C ASN A 117 -6.33 -10.27 -5.44
N THR A 118 -7.23 -10.82 -4.62
CA THR A 118 -7.19 -10.63 -3.16
C THR A 118 -5.95 -11.28 -2.55
N LEU A 119 -5.62 -12.51 -2.94
CA LEU A 119 -4.41 -13.21 -2.47
C LEU A 119 -3.13 -12.49 -2.91
N GLU A 120 -3.08 -11.99 -4.15
CA GLU A 120 -1.95 -11.20 -4.65
C GLU A 120 -1.76 -9.92 -3.84
N THR A 121 -2.84 -9.19 -3.58
CA THR A 121 -2.82 -7.97 -2.76
C THR A 121 -2.32 -8.29 -1.35
N MET A 122 -2.84 -9.35 -0.72
CA MET A 122 -2.38 -9.76 0.61
C MET A 122 -0.88 -10.15 0.61
N ALA A 123 -0.40 -10.77 -0.47
CA ALA A 123 1.01 -11.10 -0.62
C ALA A 123 1.88 -9.84 -0.68
N ASP A 124 1.48 -8.80 -1.44
CA ASP A 124 2.18 -7.50 -1.47
C ASP A 124 2.25 -6.87 -0.08
N GLN A 125 1.15 -6.91 0.66
CA GLN A 125 1.11 -6.35 2.02
C GLN A 125 2.05 -7.09 2.98
N LEU A 126 2.10 -8.42 2.92
CA LEU A 126 3.02 -9.23 3.72
C LEU A 126 4.49 -8.96 3.33
N VAL A 127 4.78 -8.80 2.05
CA VAL A 127 6.12 -8.42 1.56
C VAL A 127 6.49 -7.03 2.08
N SER A 128 5.57 -6.06 2.03
CA SER A 128 5.80 -4.70 2.54
C SER A 128 6.15 -4.68 4.03
N LEU A 129 5.53 -5.57 4.83
CA LEU A 129 5.88 -5.76 6.24
C LEU A 129 7.31 -6.31 6.40
N CYS A 130 7.65 -7.37 5.66
CA CYS A 130 8.97 -7.97 5.71
C CYS A 130 10.07 -6.96 5.31
N ALA A 131 9.83 -6.19 4.25
CA ALA A 131 10.70 -5.11 3.81
C ALA A 131 10.86 -4.01 4.87
N THR A 132 9.77 -3.59 5.52
CA THR A 132 9.79 -2.59 6.59
C THR A 132 10.59 -3.06 7.81
N LEU A 133 10.59 -4.37 8.09
CA LEU A 133 11.35 -4.98 9.17
C LEU A 133 12.79 -5.35 8.77
N ASP A 134 13.15 -5.21 7.49
CA ASP A 134 14.42 -5.67 6.91
C ASP A 134 14.66 -7.19 7.11
N GLU A 135 13.61 -7.99 6.85
CA GLU A 135 13.61 -9.43 7.09
C GLU A 135 13.31 -10.23 5.80
N TYR A 136 14.12 -11.26 5.51
CA TYR A 136 13.89 -12.19 4.40
C TYR A 136 13.51 -13.59 4.93
N PRO A 137 12.24 -13.84 5.27
CA PRO A 137 11.86 -15.05 5.96
C PRO A 137 11.72 -16.27 5.07
N GLY A 138 12.00 -17.44 5.64
CA GLY A 138 11.62 -18.72 5.03
C GLY A 138 10.10 -18.89 5.08
N VAL A 139 9.43 -18.84 3.93
CA VAL A 139 7.97 -18.90 3.84
C VAL A 139 7.46 -20.32 4.08
N ARG A 140 6.46 -20.47 4.96
CA ARG A 140 5.85 -21.76 5.33
C ARG A 140 4.34 -21.64 5.35
N TYR A 141 3.65 -22.71 5.01
CA TYR A 141 2.19 -22.81 5.08
C TYR A 141 1.74 -24.11 5.75
N LYS A 142 0.50 -24.11 6.25
CA LYS A 142 -0.14 -25.30 6.82
C LYS A 142 -0.54 -26.24 5.68
N LYS A 143 0.08 -27.42 5.63
CA LYS A 143 -0.23 -28.45 4.63
C LYS A 143 -1.49 -29.20 5.06
N ASP A 144 -2.61 -28.88 4.43
CA ASP A 144 -3.90 -29.54 4.60
C ASP A 144 -4.58 -29.65 3.23
N ALA A 145 -5.29 -30.75 2.99
CA ALA A 145 -6.00 -31.02 1.74
C ALA A 145 -7.06 -29.97 1.42
N ASN A 146 -7.60 -29.30 2.43
CA ASN A 146 -8.62 -28.25 2.29
C ASN A 146 -8.05 -26.82 2.30
N MET A 147 -6.73 -26.64 2.26
CA MET A 147 -6.07 -25.33 2.41
C MET A 147 -5.23 -24.93 1.18
N GLU A 148 -5.77 -25.13 -0.02
CA GLU A 148 -5.11 -24.73 -1.27
C GLU A 148 -4.77 -23.22 -1.29
N ASN A 149 -5.68 -22.36 -0.81
CA ASN A 149 -5.45 -20.91 -0.74
C ASN A 149 -4.22 -20.53 0.10
N ALA A 150 -3.93 -21.28 1.17
CA ALA A 150 -2.75 -21.02 2.02
C ALA A 150 -1.45 -21.35 1.29
N LYS A 151 -1.45 -22.43 0.50
CA LYS A 151 -0.33 -22.78 -0.38
C LYS A 151 -0.11 -21.71 -1.43
N THR A 152 -1.17 -21.30 -2.15
CA THR A 152 -1.09 -20.26 -3.18
C THR A 152 -0.57 -18.93 -2.62
N LEU A 153 -1.07 -18.49 -1.45
CA LEU A 153 -0.59 -17.27 -0.81
C LEU A 153 0.89 -17.37 -0.45
N ALA A 154 1.33 -18.50 0.09
CA ALA A 154 2.74 -18.71 0.43
C ALA A 154 3.65 -18.67 -0.80
N GLU A 155 3.25 -19.32 -1.91
CA GLU A 155 4.00 -19.26 -3.17
C GLU A 155 4.08 -17.82 -3.70
N LEU A 156 2.97 -17.07 -3.67
CA LEU A 156 2.96 -15.65 -4.06
C LEU A 156 3.88 -14.78 -3.19
N VAL A 157 3.89 -15.00 -1.88
CA VAL A 157 4.75 -14.26 -0.95
C VAL A 157 6.22 -14.60 -1.19
N ASP A 158 6.56 -15.87 -1.37
CA ASP A 158 7.93 -16.32 -1.64
C ASP A 158 8.48 -15.73 -2.93
N ASP A 159 7.70 -15.79 -4.02
CA ASP A 159 8.07 -15.22 -5.32
C ASP A 159 8.27 -13.70 -5.24
N LYS A 160 7.38 -12.99 -4.54
CA LYS A 160 7.46 -11.53 -4.40
C LYS A 160 8.60 -11.10 -3.49
N LEU A 161 8.84 -11.81 -2.39
CA LEU A 161 10.00 -11.58 -1.52
C LEU A 161 11.31 -11.82 -2.26
N ALA A 162 11.42 -12.91 -3.02
CA ALA A 162 12.60 -13.21 -3.81
C ALA A 162 12.91 -12.07 -4.79
N LYS A 163 11.91 -11.59 -5.55
CA LYS A 163 12.07 -10.44 -6.46
C LYS A 163 12.48 -9.16 -5.74
N HIS A 164 11.86 -8.85 -4.60
CA HIS A 164 12.19 -7.66 -3.82
C HIS A 164 13.67 -7.67 -3.38
N TYR A 165 14.13 -8.76 -2.80
CA TYR A 165 15.50 -8.87 -2.33
C TYR A 165 16.53 -9.12 -3.45
N GLU A 166 16.15 -9.67 -4.60
CA GLU A 166 17.02 -9.71 -5.79
C GLU A 166 17.32 -8.30 -6.33
N LEU A 167 16.33 -7.39 -6.27
CA LEU A 167 16.53 -5.99 -6.62
C LEU A 167 17.43 -5.27 -5.60
N ASP A 168 17.40 -5.69 -4.33
CA ASP A 168 18.17 -5.09 -3.24
C ASP A 168 19.57 -5.72 -3.01
N ASP A 169 19.88 -6.90 -3.54
CA ASP A 169 21.11 -7.72 -3.26
C ASP A 169 22.44 -7.14 -3.81
N SER A 170 22.55 -5.82 -3.80
CA SER A 170 23.82 -5.13 -3.50
C SER A 170 24.29 -5.35 -2.05
N GLY A 171 23.59 -6.12 -1.20
CA GLY A 171 24.11 -6.49 0.14
C GLY A 171 23.34 -7.54 0.97
N LYS A 172 23.74 -8.81 0.87
CA LYS A 172 23.76 -9.88 1.92
C LYS A 172 22.43 -10.28 2.60
N LYS A 173 21.84 -11.37 2.11
CA LYS A 173 20.72 -12.10 2.76
C LYS A 173 21.10 -12.80 4.08
N LYS A 174 20.37 -12.51 5.16
CA LYS A 174 20.17 -13.40 6.32
C LYS A 174 18.71 -13.85 6.34
N VAL A 175 18.48 -15.16 6.39
CA VAL A 175 17.12 -15.74 6.39
C VAL A 175 16.65 -15.95 7.83
N ILE A 176 15.52 -15.34 8.23
CA ILE A 176 14.91 -15.54 9.57
C ILE A 176 13.48 -16.05 9.41
N PRO A 177 13.12 -17.25 9.89
CA PRO A 177 11.78 -17.81 9.66
C PRO A 177 10.68 -17.01 10.39
N LEU A 178 9.69 -16.50 9.64
CA LEU A 178 8.47 -15.92 10.21
C LEU A 178 7.51 -17.04 10.62
N LEU A 179 7.15 -17.09 11.90
CA LEU A 179 6.17 -18.04 12.44
C LEU A 179 4.84 -17.30 12.66
N ILE A 180 3.86 -17.51 11.79
CA ILE A 180 2.46 -17.18 12.08
C ILE A 180 1.98 -18.25 13.08
N LYS A 181 1.96 -17.92 14.37
CA LYS A 181 1.40 -18.79 15.42
C LYS A 181 -0.10 -18.51 15.56
N GLU A 182 -0.88 -19.59 15.57
CA GLU A 182 -2.30 -19.63 15.97
C GLU A 182 -2.48 -19.21 17.44
#